data_AF-A0A235IMU5-F1
#
_entry.id   AF-A0A235IMU5-F1
#
_cell.length_a   1.000
_cell.length_b   1.000
_cell.length_c   1.000
_cell.angle_alpha   90.00
_cell.angle_beta   90.00
_cell.angle_gamma   90.00
#
_symmetry.space_group_name_H-M   'P 1'
#
loop_
_entity.id
_entity.type
_entity.pdbx_description
1 polymer ?
#
loop_
_entity_poly.entity_id
_entity_poly.type
_entity_poly.pdbx_seq_one_letter_code
_entity_poly.pdbx_strand_id
1 'polypeptide(L)'
;MNDRKNLESGELSCKLQTLATVVYDAVRSCGSDTVALLAMLRQLEQLHREIRDGVFQESLPVNRRQLYSLLKDIESEGGWPYIERMRLQAFLANLPQEAPQENSREVLESDRSFAD
;
A
#
# COMPACT_ATOMS: atom_id res chain seq x y z
N MET A 1 22.46 -4.66 13.68
CA MET A 1 21.00 -4.85 13.41
C MET A 1 20.62 -4.65 11.94
N ASN A 2 21.50 -4.16 11.07
CA ASN A 2 21.20 -3.96 9.63
C ASN A 2 21.40 -5.21 8.77
N ASP A 3 22.26 -6.13 9.18
CA ASP A 3 22.62 -7.32 8.39
C ASP A 3 21.46 -8.31 8.25
N ARG A 4 20.64 -8.46 9.30
CA ARG A 4 19.44 -9.32 9.28
C ARG A 4 18.37 -8.82 8.30
N LYS A 5 18.12 -7.51 8.25
CA LYS A 5 17.15 -6.92 7.32
C LYS A 5 17.58 -7.10 5.85
N ASN A 6 18.89 -7.09 5.60
CA ASN A 6 19.43 -7.32 4.26
C ASN A 6 19.27 -8.80 3.83
N LEU A 7 19.54 -9.75 4.72
CA LEU A 7 19.29 -11.18 4.48
C LEU A 7 17.81 -11.49 4.25
N GLU A 8 16.90 -10.94 5.07
CA GLU A 8 15.46 -11.12 4.90
C GLU A 8 14.97 -10.55 3.56
N SER A 9 15.54 -9.41 3.13
CA SER A 9 15.24 -8.81 1.81
C SER A 9 15.73 -9.68 0.66
N GLY A 10 16.91 -10.30 0.79
CA GLY A 10 17.45 -11.24 -0.20
C GLY A 10 16.65 -12.54 -0.31
N GLU A 11 16.20 -13.09 0.83
CA GLU A 11 15.38 -14.30 0.87
C GLU A 11 13.99 -14.05 0.25
N LEU A 12 13.36 -12.91 0.58
CA LEU A 12 12.09 -12.50 -0.03
C LEU A 12 12.22 -12.33 -1.54
N SER A 13 13.27 -11.66 -2.00
CA SER A 13 13.54 -11.48 -3.44
C SER A 13 13.67 -12.83 -4.16
N CYS A 14 14.40 -13.79 -3.57
CA CYS A 14 14.55 -15.14 -4.12
C CYS A 14 13.21 -15.89 -4.20
N LYS A 15 12.37 -15.79 -3.17
CA LYS A 15 11.02 -16.37 -3.16
C LYS A 15 10.13 -15.78 -4.24
N LEU A 16 10.14 -14.46 -4.41
CA LEU A 16 9.38 -13.76 -5.46
C LEU A 16 9.84 -14.16 -6.87
N GLN A 17 11.15 -14.28 -7.09
CA GLN A 17 11.70 -14.74 -8.36
C GLN A 17 11.30 -16.19 -8.68
N THR A 18 11.25 -17.05 -7.65
CA THR A 18 10.81 -18.43 -7.79
C THR A 18 9.33 -18.48 -8.19
N LEU A 19 8.47 -17.70 -7.50
CA LEU A 19 7.05 -17.59 -7.83
C LEU A 19 6.85 -17.12 -9.28
N ALA A 20 7.56 -16.07 -9.70
CA ALA A 20 7.49 -15.55 -11.06
C ALA A 20 7.85 -16.63 -12.09
N THR A 21 8.92 -17.39 -11.85
CA THR A 21 9.33 -18.51 -12.73
C THR A 21 8.22 -19.55 -12.87
N VAL A 22 7.64 -19.99 -11.75
CA VAL A 22 6.55 -20.99 -11.75
C VAL A 22 5.33 -20.47 -12.51
N VAL A 23 4.95 -19.21 -12.31
CA VAL A 23 3.83 -18.58 -13.04
C VAL A 23 4.11 -18.52 -14.55
N TYR A 24 5.33 -18.13 -14.95
CA TYR A 24 5.69 -18.10 -16.37
C TYR A 24 5.70 -19.50 -17.00
N ASP A 25 6.13 -20.54 -16.28
CA ASP A 25 6.08 -21.92 -16.76
C ASP A 25 4.64 -22.42 -16.93
N ALA A 26 3.75 -22.07 -16.00
CA ALA A 26 2.33 -22.37 -16.12
C ALA A 26 1.69 -21.67 -17.33
N VAL A 27 2.01 -20.40 -17.56
CA VAL A 27 1.53 -19.63 -18.74
C VAL A 27 2.08 -20.23 -20.04
N ARG A 28 3.37 -20.61 -20.09
CA ARG A 28 3.96 -21.31 -21.24
C ARG A 28 3.22 -22.60 -21.57
N SER A 29 2.83 -23.35 -20.54
CA SER A 29 2.09 -24.61 -20.68
C SER A 29 0.66 -24.42 -21.20
N CYS A 30 0.07 -23.23 -21.03
CA CYS A 30 -1.24 -22.88 -21.60
C CYS A 30 -1.18 -22.61 -23.11
N GLY A 31 0.01 -22.34 -23.67
CA GLY A 31 0.18 -22.05 -25.09
C GLY A 31 -0.69 -20.88 -25.57
N SER A 32 -1.45 -21.08 -26.65
CA SER A 32 -2.42 -20.12 -27.19
C SER A 32 -3.87 -20.42 -26.76
N ASP A 33 -4.09 -21.29 -25.77
CA ASP A 33 -5.42 -21.59 -25.25
C ASP A 33 -5.94 -20.41 -24.40
N THR A 34 -6.79 -19.61 -25.01
CA THR A 34 -7.42 -18.44 -24.38
C THR A 34 -8.24 -18.79 -23.14
N VAL A 35 -8.83 -19.99 -23.05
CA VAL A 35 -9.62 -20.41 -21.88
C VAL A 35 -8.70 -20.77 -20.72
N ALA A 36 -7.62 -21.50 -21.00
CA ALA A 36 -6.59 -21.81 -20.00
C ALA A 36 -5.89 -20.55 -19.47
N LEU A 37 -5.56 -19.61 -20.37
CA LEU A 37 -5.00 -18.31 -20.00
C LEU A 37 -5.97 -17.50 -19.13
N LEU A 38 -7.27 -17.48 -19.47
CA LEU A 38 -8.28 -16.80 -18.65
C LEU A 38 -8.43 -17.45 -17.27
N ALA A 39 -8.36 -18.78 -17.17
CA ALA A 39 -8.37 -19.48 -15.89
C ALA A 39 -7.14 -19.10 -15.04
N MET A 40 -5.96 -19.01 -15.66
CA MET A 40 -4.73 -18.56 -14.99
C MET A 40 -4.87 -17.13 -14.46
N LEU A 41 -5.40 -16.20 -15.26
CA LEU A 41 -5.62 -14.81 -14.85
C LEU A 41 -6.59 -14.71 -13.66
N ARG A 42 -7.69 -15.46 -13.69
CA ARG A 42 -8.65 -15.50 -12.58
C ARG A 42 -8.04 -16.05 -11.30
N GLN A 43 -7.19 -17.08 -11.40
CA GLN A 43 -6.51 -17.63 -10.23
C GLN A 43 -5.50 -16.65 -9.64
N LEU A 44 -4.73 -15.94 -10.47
CA LEU A 44 -3.81 -14.90 -10.02
C LEU A 44 -4.57 -13.75 -9.35
N GLU A 45 -5.71 -13.34 -9.90
CA GLU A 45 -6.57 -12.33 -9.27
C GLU A 45 -7.10 -12.79 -7.91
N GLN A 46 -7.54 -14.05 -7.79
CA GLN A 46 -8.02 -14.60 -6.53
C GLN A 46 -6.93 -14.58 -5.45
N LEU A 47 -5.72 -15.07 -5.77
CA LEU A 47 -4.57 -15.03 -4.86
C LEU A 47 -4.23 -13.60 -4.45
N HIS A 48 -4.25 -12.68 -5.41
CA HIS A 48 -4.02 -11.27 -5.13
C HIS A 48 -5.07 -10.70 -4.16
N ARG A 49 -6.36 -10.98 -4.38
CA ARG A 49 -7.44 -10.54 -3.48
C ARG A 49 -7.28 -11.09 -2.07
N GLU A 50 -6.92 -12.37 -1.92
CA GLU A 50 -6.70 -13.00 -0.61
C GLU A 50 -5.55 -12.34 0.16
N ILE A 51 -4.43 -12.06 -0.51
CA ILE A 51 -3.31 -11.34 0.11
C ILE A 51 -3.72 -9.93 0.52
N ARG A 52 -4.43 -9.23 -0.38
CA ARG A 52 -4.86 -7.85 -0.16
C ARG A 52 -5.84 -7.73 1.01
N ASP A 53 -6.91 -8.53 0.98
CA ASP A 53 -8.04 -8.42 1.92
C ASP A 53 -7.72 -9.10 3.26
N GLY A 54 -6.71 -9.97 3.31
CA GLY A 54 -6.19 -10.58 4.53
C GLY A 54 -4.94 -9.87 5.04
N VAL A 55 -3.79 -10.52 4.86
CA VAL A 55 -2.53 -10.15 5.53
C VAL A 55 -2.06 -8.73 5.22
N PHE A 56 -2.31 -8.20 4.01
CA PHE A 56 -1.91 -6.84 3.67
C PHE A 56 -2.76 -5.81 4.43
N GLN A 57 -4.08 -5.96 4.44
CA GLN A 57 -4.99 -5.09 5.18
C GLN A 57 -4.71 -5.12 6.69
N GLU A 58 -4.46 -6.30 7.26
CA GLU A 58 -4.08 -6.46 8.67
C GLU A 58 -2.72 -5.81 9.00
N SER A 59 -1.81 -5.73 8.02
CA SER A 59 -0.49 -5.13 8.19
C SER A 59 -0.45 -3.61 8.00
N LEU A 60 -1.59 -2.97 7.68
CA LEU A 60 -1.61 -1.53 7.40
C LEU A 60 -1.18 -0.73 8.64
N PRO A 61 -0.32 0.30 8.47
CA PRO A 61 0.09 1.13 9.58
C PRO A 61 -1.10 1.87 10.19
N VAL A 62 -1.29 1.72 11.50
CA VAL A 62 -2.29 2.49 12.27
C VAL A 62 -1.89 3.97 12.42
N ASN A 63 -0.59 4.27 12.28
CA ASN A 63 -0.09 5.64 12.34
C ASN A 63 -0.30 6.35 11.01
N ARG A 64 -1.03 7.48 11.02
CA ARG A 64 -1.33 8.27 9.81
C ARG A 64 -0.08 8.62 9.00
N ARG A 65 1.04 9.02 9.62
CA ARG A 65 2.25 9.41 8.89
C ARG A 65 2.88 8.24 8.16
N GLN A 66 2.92 7.06 8.79
CA GLN A 66 3.43 5.84 8.17
C GLN A 66 2.50 5.37 7.05
N LEU A 67 1.18 5.48 7.26
CA LEU A 67 0.19 5.20 6.23
C LEU A 67 0.36 6.13 5.03
N TYR A 68 0.55 7.44 5.24
CA TYR A 68 0.82 8.39 4.16
C TYR A 68 2.11 8.08 3.40
N SER A 69 3.18 7.67 4.09
CA SER A 69 4.42 7.25 3.44
C SER A 69 4.17 6.04 2.53
N LEU A 70 3.52 5.00 3.08
CA LEU A 70 3.18 3.79 2.33
C LEU A 70 2.31 4.09 1.10
N LEU A 71 1.30 4.95 1.26
CA LEU A 71 0.42 5.34 0.15
C LEU A 71 1.17 6.09 -0.95
N LYS A 72 2.09 6.98 -0.58
CA LYS A 72 2.91 7.72 -1.54
C LYS A 72 3.87 6.80 -2.29
N ASP A 73 4.46 5.82 -1.61
CA ASP A 73 5.35 4.83 -2.22
C ASP A 73 4.57 3.99 -3.24
N ILE A 74 3.38 3.48 -2.86
CA ILE A 74 2.46 2.74 -3.74
C ILE A 74 2.06 3.58 -4.98
N GLU A 75 1.76 4.86 -4.80
CA GLU A 75 1.38 5.76 -5.90
C GLU A 75 2.55 5.97 -6.88
N SER A 76 3.78 6.09 -6.37
CA SER A 76 4.99 6.36 -7.16
C SER A 76 5.48 5.16 -7.99
N GLU A 77 5.25 3.93 -7.52
CA GLU A 77 5.71 2.71 -8.17
C GLU A 77 4.70 2.11 -9.17
N GLY A 78 3.50 2.71 -9.30
CA GLY A 78 2.53 2.33 -10.34
C GLY A 78 1.14 1.90 -9.86
N GLY A 79 0.77 2.19 -8.62
CA GLY A 79 -0.57 1.98 -8.06
C GLY A 79 -0.71 0.66 -7.28
N TRP A 80 -1.80 0.56 -6.51
CA TRP A 80 -2.17 -0.61 -5.72
C TRP A 80 -1.97 -1.91 -6.52
N PRO A 81 -1.50 -3.02 -5.92
CA PRO A 81 -1.32 -4.27 -6.65
C PRO A 81 -2.61 -4.55 -7.44
N TYR A 82 -2.47 -4.63 -8.77
CA TYR A 82 -3.48 -4.39 -9.81
C TYR A 82 -4.94 -4.22 -9.34
N ILE A 83 -5.34 -2.98 -9.05
CA ILE A 83 -6.75 -2.57 -8.87
C ILE A 83 -6.95 -1.25 -9.61
N GLU A 84 -8.05 -1.16 -10.37
CA GLU A 84 -8.46 0.05 -11.08
C GLU A 84 -8.33 1.30 -10.22
N ARG A 85 -7.63 2.29 -10.79
CA ARG A 85 -7.13 3.53 -10.18
C ARG A 85 -8.19 4.41 -9.48
N MET A 86 -9.48 4.06 -9.56
CA MET A 86 -10.59 4.86 -9.01
C MET A 86 -10.90 4.62 -7.51
N ARG A 87 -10.45 3.52 -6.90
CA ARG A 87 -10.95 3.15 -5.55
C ARG A 87 -10.28 3.85 -4.37
N LEU A 88 -9.09 4.42 -4.55
CA LEU A 88 -8.36 5.08 -3.45
C LEU A 88 -8.99 6.41 -3.03
N GLN A 89 -9.42 7.25 -3.97
CA GLN A 89 -10.10 8.50 -3.64
C GLN A 89 -11.45 8.24 -2.94
N ALA A 90 -12.19 7.22 -3.39
CA ALA A 90 -13.41 6.79 -2.74
C ALA A 90 -13.18 6.23 -1.32
N PHE A 91 -12.05 5.56 -1.08
CA PHE A 91 -11.68 5.08 0.25
C PHE A 91 -11.31 6.24 1.19
N LEU A 92 -10.49 7.20 0.72
CA LEU A 92 -10.09 8.38 1.50
C LEU A 92 -11.27 9.27 1.90
N ALA A 93 -12.31 9.35 1.07
CA ALA A 93 -13.54 10.09 1.41
C ALA A 93 -14.32 9.52 2.61
N ASN A 94 -14.09 8.25 2.94
CA ASN A 94 -14.78 7.56 4.03
C ASN A 94 -13.93 7.47 5.32
N LEU A 95 -12.69 7.95 5.30
CA LEU A 95 -11.89 8.03 6.51
C LEU A 95 -12.45 9.14 7.42
N PRO A 96 -12.73 8.85 8.70
CA PRO A 96 -13.23 9.86 9.62
C PRO A 96 -12.23 11.01 9.69
N GLN A 97 -12.71 12.19 9.31
CA GLN A 97 -11.94 13.43 9.41
C GLN A 97 -11.59 13.61 10.88
N GLU A 98 -10.30 13.58 11.20
CA GLU A 98 -9.86 13.98 12.53
C GLU A 98 -10.29 15.43 12.69
N ALA A 99 -11.15 15.68 13.69
CA ALA A 99 -11.58 17.03 14.03
C ALA A 99 -10.32 17.90 14.09
N PRO A 100 -10.34 19.11 13.49
CA PRO A 100 -9.20 20.01 13.57
C PRO A 100 -8.81 20.10 15.04
N GLN A 101 -7.62 19.61 15.37
CA GLN A 101 -7.00 19.94 16.63
C GLN A 101 -6.90 21.46 16.60
N GLU A 102 -7.77 22.14 17.35
CA GLU A 102 -7.67 23.55 17.64
C GLU A 102 -6.33 23.72 18.35
N ASN A 103 -5.29 23.84 17.54
CA ASN A 103 -3.97 24.21 18.00
C ASN A 103 -4.15 25.67 18.38
N SER A 104 -4.41 25.88 19.68
CA SER A 104 -4.60 27.16 20.33
C SER A 104 -3.49 28.12 19.89
N ARG A 105 -3.77 28.92 18.87
CA ARG A 105 -3.00 30.11 18.54
C ARG A 105 -3.49 31.22 19.47
N GLU A 106 -3.19 31.10 20.76
CA GLU A 106 -3.03 32.29 21.59
C GLU A 106 -1.63 32.83 21.33
N VAL A 107 -1.48 33.49 20.18
CA VAL A 107 -0.37 34.41 19.97
C VAL A 107 -0.85 35.77 20.48
N LEU A 108 -0.41 36.06 21.72
CA LEU A 108 0.22 37.33 22.11
C LEU A 108 -0.33 38.60 21.43
N GLU A 109 -1.23 39.30 22.10
CA GLU A 109 -1.33 40.75 21.97
C GLU A 109 -1.99 41.35 23.22
N SER A 110 -1.42 42.47 23.69
CA SER A 110 -1.87 43.33 24.81
C SER A 110 -1.26 43.02 26.19
N ASP A 111 -0.01 43.45 26.39
CA ASP A 111 0.22 44.66 27.19
C ASP A 111 1.72 44.98 27.27
N ARG A 112 2.21 45.71 26.27
CA ARG A 112 3.29 46.66 26.48
C ARG A 112 2.81 48.05 26.12
N SER A 113 2.88 48.90 27.15
CA SER A 113 2.91 50.36 27.12
C SER A 113 1.55 51.02 27.17
N PHE A 114 1.22 51.66 28.29
CA PHE A 114 1.23 53.13 28.38
C PHE A 114 1.62 53.56 29.81
N ALA A 115 2.41 54.63 29.85
CA ALA A 115 3.05 55.23 31.01
C ALA A 115 2.10 56.19 31.76
N ASP A 116 2.25 56.32 33.08
CA ASP A 116 2.73 57.50 33.83
C ASP A 116 2.86 57.14 35.32
#